data_AF-A0A094F332-F1
#
_entry.id   AF-A0A094F332-F1
#
_cell.length_a   1.000
_cell.length_b   1.000
_cell.length_c   1.000
_cell.angle_alpha   90.00
_cell.angle_beta   90.00
_cell.angle_gamma   90.00
#
_symmetry.space_group_name_H-M   'P 1'
#
loop_
_entity.id
_entity.type
_entity.pdbx_description
1 polymer ?
#
loop_
_entity_poly.entity_id
_entity_poly.type
_entity_poly.pdbx_seq_one_letter_code
_entity_poly.pdbx_strand_id
1 'polypeptide(L)'
;FIPSEARPGIWVRVLPALENILYGANLSNILSAHQHVVLDVLAWFPYGIVHFGGPAVAAVIFFVFAAPGTLPIYGRSFGYVNLTGVIIQVLLPCAAPWYENRHGLAPANYGMPGSPAGLARIDALFGVDLYSTNFTNAPVVFGAFPSLHAGNAVIVTLFMSYCFPRFKPLFAGYVMWLWWATMYLSHHYAVDLVAGSMISGVVFYIARANFLPRRQADKATRWDYDYVEIGEVAGGEQEYDLAELGYRQRLLVDEWSVGGVGSEESGSASPDDGGSLWEGETLGGRESTDRESVAEIVLVSHLDLDLELHPASPRDERHPPTYPPTYKHPQTQIAPL
;
A
#
# COMPACT_ATOMS: atom_id res chain seq x y z
N PHE A 1 -3.64 20.18 20.64
CA PHE A 1 -4.81 19.82 21.46
C PHE A 1 -6.06 20.33 20.77
N ILE A 2 -7.03 19.46 20.46
CA ILE A 2 -8.30 19.86 19.83
C ILE A 2 -9.37 19.92 20.95
N PRO A 3 -10.01 21.09 21.17
CA PRO A 3 -11.07 21.24 22.17
C PRO A 3 -12.20 20.22 21.94
N SER A 4 -12.80 19.69 23.01
CA SER A 4 -13.83 18.65 22.93
C SER A 4 -15.00 19.03 22.02
N GLU A 5 -15.42 20.30 22.06
CA GLU A 5 -16.48 20.90 21.23
C GLU A 5 -16.19 20.79 19.72
N ALA A 6 -14.91 20.79 19.34
CA ALA A 6 -14.44 20.85 17.97
C ALA A 6 -14.03 19.46 17.42
N ARG A 7 -14.16 18.39 18.23
CA ARG A 7 -13.78 17.05 17.80
C ARG A 7 -14.87 16.45 16.90
N PRO A 8 -14.52 15.89 15.74
CA PRO A 8 -15.49 15.22 14.86
C PRO A 8 -16.17 14.03 15.55
N GLY A 9 -17.34 13.64 15.05
CA GLY A 9 -17.98 12.39 15.46
C GLY A 9 -17.15 11.17 15.05
N ILE A 10 -17.11 10.15 15.90
CA ILE A 10 -16.38 8.90 15.63
C ILE A 10 -17.25 7.95 14.81
N TRP A 11 -16.72 7.49 13.68
CA TRP A 11 -17.41 6.61 12.75
C TRP A 11 -17.14 5.15 13.08
N VAL A 12 -18.13 4.47 13.65
CA VAL A 12 -18.06 3.02 13.97
C VAL A 12 -18.66 2.13 12.88
N ARG A 13 -19.38 2.71 11.92
CA ARG A 13 -20.12 1.96 10.87
C ARG A 13 -19.52 2.07 9.48
N VAL A 14 -18.70 3.09 9.21
CA VAL A 14 -18.21 3.39 7.85
C VAL A 14 -17.33 2.26 7.33
N LEU A 15 -16.27 1.88 8.06
CA LEU A 15 -15.34 0.87 7.59
C LEU A 15 -15.95 -0.54 7.50
N PRO A 16 -16.70 -1.04 8.51
CA PRO A 16 -17.37 -2.33 8.39
C PRO A 16 -18.36 -2.37 7.21
N ALA A 17 -19.10 -1.28 6.98
CA ALA A 17 -20.04 -1.22 5.86
C ALA A 17 -19.32 -1.25 4.51
N LEU A 18 -18.26 -0.45 4.36
CA LEU A 18 -17.46 -0.44 3.13
C LEU A 18 -16.79 -1.78 2.86
N GLU A 19 -16.25 -2.43 3.88
CA GLU A 19 -15.63 -3.76 3.73
C GLU A 19 -16.65 -4.81 3.30
N ASN A 20 -17.85 -4.82 3.90
CA ASN A 20 -18.92 -5.72 3.46
C ASN A 20 -19.40 -5.43 2.02
N ILE A 21 -19.52 -4.15 1.64
CA ILE A 21 -19.94 -3.76 0.29
C ILE A 21 -18.89 -4.15 -0.77
N LEU A 22 -17.61 -3.91 -0.47
CA LEU A 22 -16.52 -4.09 -1.45
C LEU A 22 -16.04 -5.54 -1.56
N TYR A 23 -16.01 -6.27 -0.43
CA TYR A 23 -15.41 -7.61 -0.37
C TYR A 23 -16.42 -8.71 -0.05
N GLY A 24 -17.69 -8.35 0.20
CA GLY A 24 -18.77 -9.30 0.49
C GLY A 24 -18.69 -9.94 1.88
N ALA A 25 -17.70 -9.57 2.70
CA ALA A 25 -17.52 -10.08 4.05
C ALA A 25 -16.63 -9.16 4.90
N ASN A 26 -16.69 -9.31 6.23
CA ASN A 26 -15.74 -8.72 7.17
C ASN A 26 -14.45 -9.55 7.20
N LEU A 27 -13.51 -9.20 6.33
CA LEU A 27 -12.25 -9.91 6.14
C LEU A 27 -11.42 -9.93 7.43
N SER A 28 -11.40 -8.83 8.20
CA SER A 28 -10.67 -8.82 9.47
C SER A 28 -11.25 -9.83 10.46
N ASN A 29 -12.57 -9.96 10.54
CA ASN A 29 -13.21 -10.93 11.43
C ASN A 29 -12.97 -12.38 10.97
N ILE A 30 -13.01 -12.64 9.66
CA ILE A 30 -12.68 -13.98 9.13
C ILE A 30 -11.25 -14.36 9.47
N LEU A 31 -10.29 -13.46 9.23
CA LEU A 31 -8.87 -13.73 9.45
C LEU A 31 -8.53 -13.87 10.94
N SER A 32 -9.17 -13.08 11.81
CA SER A 32 -8.92 -13.11 13.25
C SER A 32 -9.70 -14.18 14.02
N ALA A 33 -10.59 -14.94 13.34
CA ALA A 33 -11.42 -15.99 13.95
C ALA A 33 -10.61 -17.19 14.47
N HIS A 34 -9.48 -17.52 13.81
CA HIS A 34 -8.66 -18.68 14.15
C HIS A 34 -7.29 -18.24 14.66
N GLN A 35 -7.20 -18.06 15.98
CA GLN A 35 -6.00 -17.56 16.64
C GLN A 35 -5.10 -18.71 17.07
N HIS A 36 -3.81 -18.61 16.79
CA HIS A 36 -2.81 -19.61 17.16
C HIS A 36 -1.45 -18.95 17.41
N VAL A 37 -0.68 -19.46 18.38
CA VAL A 37 0.61 -18.87 18.78
C VAL A 37 1.57 -18.70 17.59
N VAL A 38 1.62 -19.69 16.68
CA VAL A 38 2.45 -19.60 15.47
C VAL A 38 2.00 -18.45 14.56
N LEU A 39 0.69 -18.28 14.36
CA LEU A 39 0.14 -17.19 13.55
C LEU A 39 0.34 -15.84 14.23
N ASP A 40 0.27 -15.79 15.57
CA ASP A 40 0.56 -14.59 16.36
C ASP A 40 2.00 -14.13 16.14
N VAL A 41 2.98 -15.04 16.26
CA VAL A 41 4.39 -14.71 16.01
C VAL A 41 4.63 -14.32 14.55
N LEU A 42 4.01 -15.02 13.59
CA LEU A 42 4.10 -14.69 12.17
C LEU A 42 3.48 -13.33 11.83
N ALA A 43 2.40 -12.92 12.49
CA ALA A 43 1.80 -11.61 12.31
C ALA A 43 2.58 -10.51 13.04
N TRP A 44 3.10 -10.82 14.23
CA TRP A 44 3.89 -9.89 15.02
C TRP A 44 5.19 -9.49 14.33
N PHE A 45 5.85 -10.38 13.59
CA PHE A 45 7.11 -10.02 12.95
C PHE A 45 7.00 -8.82 11.97
N PRO A 46 6.16 -8.86 10.92
CA PRO A 46 6.02 -7.72 10.01
C PRO A 46 5.38 -6.51 10.72
N TYR A 47 4.39 -6.72 11.59
CA TYR A 47 3.64 -5.64 12.24
C TYR A 47 4.41 -4.95 13.37
N GLY A 48 4.97 -5.74 14.27
CA GLY A 48 5.57 -5.29 15.53
C GLY A 48 7.06 -4.95 15.42
N ILE A 49 7.76 -5.50 14.43
CA ILE A 49 9.20 -5.29 14.27
C ILE A 49 9.51 -4.57 12.96
N VAL A 50 9.18 -5.18 11.81
CA VAL A 50 9.61 -4.67 10.50
C VAL A 50 8.93 -3.34 10.18
N HIS A 51 7.66 -3.16 10.52
CA HIS A 51 6.97 -1.89 10.29
C HIS A 51 7.65 -0.70 10.99
N PHE A 52 8.18 -0.90 12.19
CA PHE A 52 8.82 0.16 12.98
C PHE A 52 10.30 0.36 12.61
N GLY A 53 11.07 -0.71 12.50
CA GLY A 53 12.51 -0.64 12.18
C GLY A 53 12.82 -0.54 10.69
N GLY A 54 11.96 -1.12 9.85
CA GLY A 54 12.14 -1.22 8.40
C GLY A 54 12.35 0.11 7.69
N PRO A 55 11.58 1.18 7.98
CA PRO A 55 11.81 2.50 7.39
C PRO A 55 13.22 3.06 7.64
N ALA A 56 13.75 2.88 8.85
CA ALA A 56 15.10 3.33 9.20
C ALA A 56 16.18 2.48 8.49
N VAL A 57 15.99 1.17 8.43
CA VAL A 57 16.87 0.27 7.67
C VAL A 57 16.85 0.62 6.18
N ALA A 58 15.67 0.87 5.60
CA ALA A 58 15.52 1.31 4.22
C ALA A 58 16.23 2.64 3.98
N ALA A 59 16.15 3.60 4.90
CA ALA A 59 16.89 4.86 4.82
C ALA A 59 18.42 4.64 4.74
N VAL A 60 18.97 3.71 5.53
CA VAL A 60 20.39 3.34 5.47
C VAL A 60 20.72 2.70 4.13
N ILE A 61 19.87 1.78 3.65
CA ILE A 61 20.05 1.13 2.34
C ILE A 61 20.04 2.18 1.21
N PHE A 62 19.08 3.11 1.20
CA PHE A 62 19.02 4.18 0.20
C PHE A 62 20.19 5.14 0.30
N PHE A 63 20.72 5.37 1.50
CA PHE A 63 21.93 6.18 1.63
C PHE A 63 23.08 5.51 0.89
N VAL A 64 23.36 4.23 1.17
CA VAL A 64 24.56 3.54 0.68
C VAL A 64 24.45 3.13 -0.80
N PHE A 65 23.31 2.55 -1.18
CA PHE A 65 23.18 1.79 -2.43
C PHE A 65 22.29 2.46 -3.49
N ALA A 66 21.53 3.51 -3.14
CA ALA A 66 20.74 4.23 -4.13
C ALA A 66 21.48 5.46 -4.66
N ALA A 67 21.00 5.98 -5.79
CA ALA A 67 21.51 7.21 -6.39
C ALA A 67 21.54 8.37 -5.37
N PRO A 68 22.60 9.20 -5.35
CA PRO A 68 22.66 10.38 -4.49
C PRO A 68 21.40 11.26 -4.65
N GLY A 69 20.81 11.66 -3.52
CA GLY A 69 19.55 12.40 -3.49
C GLY A 69 18.30 11.55 -3.27
N THR A 70 18.38 10.21 -3.35
CA THR A 70 17.21 9.34 -3.10
C THR A 70 16.70 9.43 -1.67
N LEU A 71 17.60 9.34 -0.67
CA LEU A 71 17.24 9.37 0.75
C LEU A 71 16.40 10.60 1.16
N PRO A 72 16.78 11.86 0.86
CA PRO A 72 15.97 13.00 1.26
C PRO A 72 14.58 13.02 0.59
N ILE A 73 14.45 12.51 -0.63
CA ILE A 73 13.15 12.37 -1.30
C ILE A 73 12.31 11.30 -0.62
N TYR A 74 12.89 10.14 -0.32
CA TYR A 74 12.25 9.09 0.48
C TYR A 74 11.75 9.62 1.83
N GLY A 75 12.60 10.33 2.58
CA GLY A 75 12.24 10.88 3.89
C GLY A 75 11.08 11.88 3.82
N ARG A 76 11.06 12.75 2.80
CA ARG A 76 9.94 13.68 2.55
C ARG A 76 8.67 12.94 2.16
N SER A 77 8.74 11.99 1.23
CA SER A 77 7.60 11.18 0.81
C SER A 77 7.00 10.38 1.97
N PHE A 78 7.84 9.72 2.76
CA PHE A 78 7.42 9.03 3.98
C PHE A 78 6.72 10.01 4.96
N GLY A 79 7.31 11.18 5.17
CA GLY A 79 6.71 12.24 5.98
C GLY A 79 5.36 12.72 5.46
N TYR A 80 5.20 12.93 4.15
CA TYR A 80 3.94 13.37 3.55
C TYR A 80 2.83 12.31 3.66
N VAL A 81 3.16 11.02 3.49
CA VAL A 81 2.20 9.93 3.70
C VAL A 81 1.70 9.94 5.15
N ASN A 82 2.62 10.02 6.12
CA ASN A 82 2.26 10.04 7.55
C ASN A 82 1.44 11.28 7.92
N LEU A 83 1.87 12.46 7.49
CA LEU A 83 1.16 13.71 7.75
C LEU A 83 -0.25 13.68 7.16
N THR A 84 -0.39 13.24 5.91
CA THR A 84 -1.69 13.12 5.24
C THR A 84 -2.60 12.14 5.97
N GLY A 85 -2.08 10.96 6.34
CA GLY A 85 -2.86 9.97 7.06
C GLY A 85 -3.32 10.47 8.43
N VAL A 86 -2.44 11.11 9.23
CA VAL A 86 -2.82 11.69 10.53
C VAL A 86 -3.86 12.81 10.37
N ILE A 87 -3.72 13.68 9.36
CA ILE A 87 -4.73 14.72 9.07
C ILE A 87 -6.09 14.07 8.81
N ILE A 88 -6.14 13.03 7.96
CA ILE A 88 -7.40 12.33 7.67
C ILE A 88 -7.93 11.64 8.93
N GLN A 89 -7.11 10.95 9.72
CA GLN A 89 -7.54 10.28 10.96
C GLN A 89 -8.12 11.26 11.98
N VAL A 90 -7.60 12.49 12.04
CA VAL A 90 -8.11 13.55 12.92
C VAL A 90 -9.45 14.09 12.40
N LEU A 91 -9.60 14.27 11.10
CA LEU A 91 -10.81 14.82 10.47
C LEU A 91 -11.93 13.79 10.32
N LEU A 92 -11.57 12.52 10.14
CA LEU A 92 -12.45 11.38 9.90
C LEU A 92 -12.04 10.21 10.83
N PRO A 93 -12.26 10.34 12.14
CA PRO A 93 -11.93 9.30 13.09
C PRO A 93 -12.85 8.08 12.86
N CYS A 94 -12.24 6.94 12.57
CA CYS A 94 -12.91 5.66 12.31
C CYS A 94 -12.43 4.60 13.28
N ALA A 95 -13.37 3.80 13.80
CA ALA A 95 -13.04 2.69 14.69
C ALA A 95 -12.45 1.50 13.90
N ALA A 96 -11.47 0.82 14.50
CA ALA A 96 -10.83 -0.39 13.97
C ALA A 96 -11.62 -1.67 14.34
N PRO A 97 -11.29 -2.84 13.75
CA PRO A 97 -11.98 -4.11 14.00
C PRO A 97 -12.04 -4.53 15.46
N TRP A 98 -11.00 -4.27 16.25
CA TRP A 98 -11.00 -4.57 17.69
C TRP A 98 -12.16 -3.91 18.44
N TYR A 99 -12.60 -2.73 17.99
CA TYR A 99 -13.71 -2.01 18.62
C TYR A 99 -15.03 -2.70 18.28
N GLU A 100 -15.26 -3.02 17.01
CA GLU A 100 -16.45 -3.76 16.57
C GLU A 100 -16.55 -5.11 17.30
N ASN A 101 -15.44 -5.82 17.43
CA ASN A 101 -15.39 -7.13 18.10
C ASN A 101 -15.76 -7.07 19.59
N ARG A 102 -15.56 -5.93 20.25
CA ARG A 102 -15.82 -5.77 21.69
C ARG A 102 -17.12 -5.04 22.00
N HIS A 103 -17.49 -4.07 21.17
CA HIS A 103 -18.57 -3.12 21.42
C HIS A 103 -19.65 -3.14 20.34
N GLY A 104 -19.49 -3.96 19.30
CA GLY A 104 -20.34 -3.93 18.11
C GLY A 104 -20.32 -2.56 17.46
N LEU A 105 -21.49 -2.11 17.02
CA LEU A 105 -21.68 -0.80 16.38
C LEU A 105 -22.18 0.28 17.36
N ALA A 106 -21.95 0.08 18.66
CA ALA A 106 -22.32 1.05 19.69
C ALA A 106 -21.52 2.36 19.51
N PRO A 107 -22.15 3.54 19.71
CA PRO A 107 -21.47 4.82 19.58
C PRO A 107 -20.21 4.92 20.44
N ALA A 108 -19.10 5.32 19.82
CA ALA A 108 -17.82 5.54 20.50
C ALA A 108 -17.72 6.97 21.06
N ASN A 109 -16.83 7.18 22.03
CA ASN A 109 -16.51 8.51 22.56
C ASN A 109 -15.02 8.64 22.89
N TYR A 110 -14.54 9.89 22.94
CA TYR A 110 -13.12 10.21 23.15
C TYR A 110 -12.57 9.92 24.56
N GLY A 111 -13.41 9.49 25.51
CA GLY A 111 -12.97 9.02 26.82
C GLY A 111 -12.61 7.53 26.84
N MET A 112 -12.86 6.81 25.74
CA MET A 112 -12.52 5.40 25.64
C MET A 112 -11.01 5.21 25.43
N PRO A 113 -10.36 4.30 26.18
CA PRO A 113 -8.96 3.97 25.94
C PRO A 113 -8.80 3.19 24.63
N GLY A 114 -7.58 3.20 24.09
CA GLY A 114 -7.22 2.32 22.99
C GLY A 114 -7.07 0.86 23.43
N SER A 115 -6.84 -0.02 22.47
CA SER A 115 -6.74 -1.46 22.69
C SER A 115 -5.53 -2.03 21.94
N PRO A 116 -4.69 -2.85 22.59
CA PRO A 116 -3.65 -3.62 21.89
C PRO A 116 -4.21 -4.72 20.96
N ALA A 117 -5.52 -4.99 21.03
CA ALA A 117 -6.20 -6.00 20.23
C ALA A 117 -5.46 -7.35 20.27
N GLY A 118 -5.14 -7.94 19.10
CA GLY A 118 -4.40 -9.21 19.03
C GLY A 118 -2.99 -9.16 19.60
N LEU A 119 -2.36 -7.98 19.72
CA LEU A 119 -1.00 -7.84 20.26
C LEU A 119 -0.93 -8.10 21.77
N ALA A 120 -2.05 -8.04 22.50
CA ALA A 120 -2.08 -8.46 23.90
C ALA A 120 -1.62 -9.92 24.06
N ARG A 121 -1.85 -10.78 23.05
CA ARG A 121 -1.35 -12.15 23.05
C ARG A 121 0.17 -12.23 22.94
N ILE A 122 0.80 -11.26 22.28
CA ILE A 122 2.26 -11.18 22.17
C ILE A 122 2.89 -10.73 23.47
N ASP A 123 2.33 -9.70 24.11
CA ASP A 123 2.75 -9.26 25.45
C ASP A 123 2.69 -10.44 26.43
N ALA A 124 1.56 -11.17 26.44
CA ALA A 124 1.39 -12.34 27.29
C ALA A 124 2.37 -13.48 26.96
N LEU A 125 2.64 -13.72 25.66
CA LEU A 125 3.55 -14.77 25.21
C LEU A 125 5.00 -14.53 25.67
N PHE A 126 5.46 -13.28 25.60
CA PHE A 126 6.84 -12.92 25.97
C PHE A 126 6.98 -12.42 27.42
N GLY A 127 5.88 -12.23 28.15
CA GLY A 127 5.90 -11.69 29.51
C GLY A 127 6.37 -10.23 29.57
N VAL A 128 6.02 -9.44 28.55
CA VAL A 128 6.39 -8.01 28.43
C VAL A 128 5.16 -7.12 28.41
N ASP A 129 5.33 -5.83 28.65
CA ASP A 129 4.29 -4.80 28.47
C ASP A 129 4.76 -3.78 27.43
N LEU A 130 4.77 -4.21 26.17
CA LEU A 130 5.17 -3.35 25.06
C LEU A 130 3.94 -2.78 24.35
N TYR A 131 2.91 -3.60 24.12
CA TYR A 131 1.76 -3.18 23.33
C TYR A 131 0.59 -2.72 24.18
N SER A 132 0.36 -3.35 25.32
CA SER A 132 -0.79 -3.09 26.17
C SER A 132 -0.80 -1.64 26.65
N THR A 133 0.26 -1.20 27.33
CA THR A 133 0.38 0.20 27.77
C THR A 133 0.40 1.19 26.60
N ASN A 134 1.13 0.89 25.51
CA ASN A 134 1.28 1.82 24.39
C ASN A 134 -0.03 2.01 23.60
N PHE A 135 -0.77 0.95 23.31
CA PHE A 135 -2.04 1.05 22.61
C PHE A 135 -3.16 1.57 23.49
N THR A 136 -3.19 1.25 24.79
CA THR A 136 -4.16 1.83 25.72
C THR A 136 -4.04 3.35 25.79
N ASN A 137 -2.82 3.87 25.73
CA ASN A 137 -2.52 5.31 25.78
C ASN A 137 -2.32 5.96 24.39
N ALA A 138 -2.72 5.29 23.32
CA ALA A 138 -2.52 5.80 21.96
C ALA A 138 -3.19 7.19 21.78
N PRO A 139 -2.49 8.18 21.20
CA PRO A 139 -3.02 9.54 21.06
C PRO A 139 -4.19 9.64 20.08
N VAL A 140 -4.32 8.67 19.17
CA VAL A 140 -5.36 8.59 18.14
C VAL A 140 -6.01 7.21 18.19
N VAL A 141 -6.89 7.01 19.18
CA VAL A 141 -7.57 5.72 19.42
C VAL A 141 -8.42 5.27 18.22
N PHE A 142 -9.14 6.21 17.60
CA PHE A 142 -10.04 5.96 16.47
C PHE A 142 -9.42 6.41 15.14
N GLY A 143 -8.15 6.08 14.93
CA GLY A 143 -7.38 6.43 13.74
C GLY A 143 -7.27 5.31 12.71
N ALA A 144 -8.29 4.47 12.53
CA ALA A 144 -8.19 3.30 11.64
C ALA A 144 -8.00 3.70 10.16
N PHE A 145 -8.69 4.77 9.71
CA PHE A 145 -8.70 5.19 8.31
C PHE A 145 -7.95 6.50 8.07
N PRO A 146 -7.08 6.57 7.05
CA PRO A 146 -6.51 5.45 6.29
C PRO A 146 -5.47 4.70 7.14
N SER A 147 -5.11 3.48 6.74
CA SER A 147 -4.07 2.73 7.43
C SER A 147 -2.67 3.30 7.14
N LEU A 148 -2.06 3.89 8.15
CA LEU A 148 -0.64 4.29 8.10
C LEU A 148 0.29 3.07 8.08
N HIS A 149 -0.13 1.91 8.58
CA HIS A 149 0.64 0.67 8.48
C HIS A 149 0.84 0.27 7.01
N ALA A 150 -0.27 0.20 6.26
CA ALA A 150 -0.23 -0.08 4.84
C ALA A 150 0.49 1.02 4.05
N GLY A 151 0.19 2.30 4.34
CA GLY A 151 0.84 3.41 3.66
C GLY A 151 2.36 3.39 3.81
N ASN A 152 2.86 3.26 5.04
CA ASN A 152 4.30 3.21 5.31
C ASN A 152 4.98 2.00 4.65
N ALA A 153 4.33 0.82 4.64
CA ALA A 153 4.86 -0.34 3.96
C ALA A 153 4.92 -0.17 2.45
N VAL A 154 3.87 0.39 1.85
CA VAL A 154 3.81 0.61 0.41
C VAL A 154 4.80 1.69 -0.04
N ILE A 155 4.91 2.83 0.66
CA ILE A 155 5.89 3.86 0.27
C ILE A 155 7.33 3.32 0.36
N VAL A 156 7.66 2.56 1.41
CA VAL A 156 8.98 1.89 1.53
C VAL A 156 9.18 0.91 0.38
N THR A 157 8.21 0.04 0.13
CA THR A 157 8.28 -0.97 -0.94
C THR A 157 8.39 -0.35 -2.32
N LEU A 158 7.73 0.77 -2.61
CA LEU A 158 7.83 1.46 -3.90
C LEU A 158 9.23 2.03 -4.12
N PHE A 159 9.83 2.69 -3.11
CA PHE A 159 11.22 3.14 -3.19
C PHE A 159 12.20 1.96 -3.29
N MET A 160 12.04 0.91 -2.50
CA MET A 160 12.87 -0.30 -2.59
C MET A 160 12.77 -0.96 -3.97
N SER A 161 11.56 -1.04 -4.52
CA SER A 161 11.29 -1.59 -5.86
C SER A 161 11.89 -0.75 -6.98
N TYR A 162 11.92 0.57 -6.80
CA TYR A 162 12.55 1.50 -7.74
C TYR A 162 14.08 1.36 -7.72
N CYS A 163 14.68 1.34 -6.53
CA CYS A 163 16.13 1.21 -6.39
C CYS A 163 16.63 -0.20 -6.73
N PHE A 164 15.83 -1.23 -6.45
CA PHE A 164 16.22 -2.65 -6.59
C PHE A 164 15.13 -3.47 -7.31
N PRO A 165 14.92 -3.24 -8.62
CA PRO A 165 13.80 -3.83 -9.38
C PRO A 165 13.79 -5.36 -9.38
N ARG A 166 14.97 -6.00 -9.27
CA ARG A 166 15.10 -7.46 -9.17
C ARG A 166 14.37 -8.06 -7.96
N PHE A 167 14.20 -7.32 -6.87
CA PHE A 167 13.56 -7.79 -5.63
C PHE A 167 12.10 -7.32 -5.49
N LYS A 168 11.50 -6.72 -6.53
CA LYS A 168 10.07 -6.31 -6.56
C LYS A 168 9.12 -7.39 -5.97
N PRO A 169 9.21 -8.69 -6.32
CA PRO A 169 8.31 -9.71 -5.77
C PRO A 169 8.45 -9.90 -4.25
N LEU A 170 9.68 -9.82 -3.73
CA LEU A 170 9.95 -9.94 -2.29
C LEU A 170 9.30 -8.79 -1.52
N PHE A 171 9.45 -7.55 -2.02
CA PHE A 171 8.88 -6.37 -1.37
C PHE A 171 7.34 -6.34 -1.45
N ALA A 172 6.76 -6.81 -2.56
CA ALA A 172 5.33 -7.01 -2.69
C ALA A 172 4.81 -8.08 -1.71
N GLY A 173 5.54 -9.18 -1.56
CA GLY A 173 5.24 -10.22 -0.57
C GLY A 173 5.21 -9.67 0.86
N TYR A 174 6.14 -8.77 1.21
CA TYR A 174 6.13 -8.09 2.51
C TYR A 174 4.86 -7.24 2.73
N VAL A 175 4.42 -6.47 1.73
CA VAL A 175 3.19 -5.65 1.86
C VAL A 175 1.99 -6.55 2.14
N MET A 176 1.82 -7.64 1.38
CA MET A 176 0.73 -8.58 1.59
C MET A 176 0.80 -9.27 2.94
N TRP A 177 2.01 -9.62 3.40
CA TRP A 177 2.22 -10.21 4.73
C TRP A 177 1.84 -9.24 5.85
N LEU A 178 2.22 -7.96 5.73
CA LEU A 178 1.83 -6.93 6.70
C LEU A 178 0.32 -6.68 6.70
N TRP A 179 -0.31 -6.61 5.52
CA TRP A 179 -1.76 -6.44 5.42
C TRP A 179 -2.50 -7.55 6.14
N TRP A 180 -2.15 -8.80 5.85
CA TRP A 180 -2.68 -9.95 6.56
C TRP A 180 -2.46 -9.82 8.07
N ALA A 181 -1.25 -9.46 8.52
CA ALA A 181 -0.93 -9.32 9.93
C ALA A 181 -1.81 -8.27 10.64
N THR A 182 -2.00 -7.09 10.02
CA THR A 182 -2.82 -6.01 10.60
C THR A 182 -4.29 -6.41 10.75
N MET A 183 -4.85 -7.18 9.79
CA MET A 183 -6.21 -7.69 9.83
C MET A 183 -6.36 -8.84 10.83
N TYR A 184 -5.40 -9.78 10.85
CA TYR A 184 -5.35 -10.91 11.78
C TYR A 184 -5.24 -10.44 13.24
N LEU A 185 -4.49 -9.36 13.50
CA LEU A 185 -4.38 -8.74 14.82
C LEU A 185 -5.54 -7.77 15.14
N SER A 186 -6.54 -7.66 14.27
CA SER A 186 -7.74 -6.82 14.41
C SER A 186 -7.49 -5.30 14.52
N HIS A 187 -6.42 -4.80 13.89
CA HIS A 187 -6.09 -3.38 13.88
C HIS A 187 -6.65 -2.62 12.68
N HIS A 188 -6.94 -3.30 11.58
CA HIS A 188 -7.33 -2.66 10.31
C HIS A 188 -8.31 -3.52 9.51
N TYR A 189 -9.19 -2.84 8.78
CA TYR A 189 -10.02 -3.43 7.73
C TYR A 189 -9.26 -3.37 6.40
N ALA A 190 -9.55 -4.27 5.45
CA ALA A 190 -8.91 -4.27 4.14
C ALA A 190 -9.10 -2.94 3.38
N VAL A 191 -10.27 -2.30 3.52
CA VAL A 191 -10.58 -1.03 2.85
C VAL A 191 -9.65 0.11 3.29
N ASP A 192 -9.28 0.15 4.57
CA ASP A 192 -8.40 1.20 5.09
C ASP A 192 -6.92 0.95 4.72
N LEU A 193 -6.53 -0.32 4.53
CA LEU A 193 -5.23 -0.71 3.98
C LEU A 193 -5.08 -0.27 2.52
N VAL A 194 -6.11 -0.47 1.70
CA VAL A 194 -6.15 -0.01 0.31
C VAL A 194 -6.02 1.51 0.26
N ALA A 195 -6.79 2.25 1.06
CA ALA A 195 -6.73 3.71 1.08
C ALA A 195 -5.35 4.25 1.46
N GLY A 196 -4.71 3.70 2.50
CA GLY A 196 -3.33 4.09 2.88
C GLY A 196 -2.30 3.81 1.79
N SER A 197 -2.49 2.70 1.08
CA SER A 197 -1.64 2.30 -0.04
C SER A 197 -1.81 3.21 -1.26
N MET A 198 -3.03 3.64 -1.55
CA MET A 198 -3.31 4.61 -2.61
C MET A 198 -2.64 5.96 -2.35
N ILE A 199 -2.71 6.47 -1.11
CA ILE A 199 -2.01 7.71 -0.72
C ILE A 199 -0.51 7.58 -1.00
N SER A 200 0.07 6.44 -0.65
CA SER A 200 1.49 6.17 -0.87
C SER A 200 1.85 6.06 -2.33
N GLY A 201 1.00 5.42 -3.14
CA GLY A 201 1.15 5.38 -4.59
C GLY A 201 1.16 6.78 -5.19
N VAL A 202 0.18 7.63 -4.85
CA VAL A 202 0.10 9.02 -5.33
C VAL A 202 1.37 9.80 -4.96
N VAL A 203 1.77 9.77 -3.69
CA VAL A 203 2.99 10.47 -3.22
C VAL A 203 4.23 9.94 -3.93
N PHE A 204 4.35 8.63 -4.11
CA PHE A 204 5.49 8.02 -4.79
C PHE A 204 5.57 8.42 -6.26
N TYR A 205 4.48 8.32 -7.02
CA TYR A 205 4.51 8.62 -8.45
C TYR A 205 4.74 10.12 -8.71
N ILE A 206 4.21 11.01 -7.87
CA ILE A 206 4.58 12.43 -7.91
C ILE A 206 6.08 12.62 -7.63
N ALA A 207 6.62 11.93 -6.62
CA ALA A 207 8.03 12.01 -6.29
C ALA A 207 8.94 11.46 -7.41
N ARG A 208 8.57 10.31 -7.97
CA ARG A 208 9.27 9.66 -9.09
C ARG A 208 9.31 10.56 -10.31
N ALA A 209 8.17 11.12 -10.71
CA ALA A 209 8.07 11.92 -11.92
C ALA A 209 8.88 13.23 -11.83
N ASN A 210 8.97 13.85 -10.65
CA ASN A 210 9.46 15.23 -10.52
C ASN A 210 10.79 15.38 -9.77
N PHE A 211 11.12 14.48 -8.84
CA PHE A 211 12.16 14.73 -7.84
C PHE A 211 13.14 13.57 -7.64
N LEU A 212 12.79 12.36 -8.05
CA LEU A 212 13.58 11.17 -7.75
C LEU A 212 14.77 11.04 -8.72
N PRO A 213 16.00 10.83 -8.20
CA PRO A 213 17.15 10.44 -9.00
C PRO A 213 16.93 9.16 -9.80
N ARG A 214 17.28 9.17 -11.09
CA ARG A 214 17.26 7.99 -11.96
C ARG A 214 18.39 7.03 -11.62
N ARG A 215 18.05 5.73 -11.57
CA ARG A 215 19.03 4.65 -11.38
C ARG A 215 19.86 4.47 -12.65
N GLN A 216 21.18 4.36 -12.51
CA GLN A 216 22.10 4.01 -13.58
C GLN A 216 22.56 2.58 -13.35
N ALA A 217 22.44 1.71 -14.35
CA ALA A 217 22.56 0.25 -14.16
C ALA A 217 24.00 -0.21 -13.83
N ASP A 218 25.00 0.57 -14.25
CA ASP A 218 26.43 0.34 -14.02
C ASP A 218 26.92 0.85 -12.65
N LYS A 219 26.07 1.53 -11.89
CA LYS A 219 26.42 2.12 -10.59
C LYS A 219 25.86 1.27 -9.45
N ALA A 220 26.72 0.80 -8.55
CA ALA A 220 26.33 -0.10 -7.46
C ALA A 220 26.10 0.63 -6.13
N THR A 221 26.86 1.69 -5.89
CA THR A 221 26.80 2.50 -4.68
C THR A 221 26.65 3.97 -5.02
N ARG A 222 26.22 4.77 -4.03
CA ARG A 222 26.07 6.22 -4.19
C ARG A 222 27.35 6.93 -4.67
N TRP A 223 28.53 6.36 -4.41
CA TRP A 223 29.82 6.98 -4.70
C TRP A 223 30.32 6.70 -6.11
N ASP A 224 29.68 5.76 -6.82
CA ASP A 224 30.02 5.46 -8.21
C ASP A 224 29.41 6.49 -9.17
N TYR A 225 28.47 7.32 -8.70
CA TYR A 225 27.75 8.29 -9.52
C TYR A 225 28.58 9.55 -9.77
N ASP A 226 28.86 9.83 -11.04
CA ASP A 226 29.49 11.07 -11.48
C ASP A 226 28.46 12.21 -11.65
N TYR A 227 27.22 11.85 -12.01
CA TYR A 227 26.09 12.76 -12.17
C TYR A 227 24.78 12.04 -11.86
N VAL A 228 23.72 12.82 -11.62
CA VAL A 228 22.36 12.31 -11.37
C VAL A 228 21.38 13.04 -12.28
N GLU A 229 20.48 12.28 -12.89
CA GLU A 229 19.34 12.82 -13.62
C GLU A 229 18.08 12.68 -12.77
N ILE A 230 17.18 13.67 -12.81
CA ILE A 230 15.99 13.73 -11.94
C ILE A 230 14.73 13.56 -12.78
N GLY A 231 13.75 12.82 -12.23
CA GLY A 231 12.43 12.69 -12.81
C GLY A 231 12.33 11.60 -13.88
N GLU A 232 11.15 11.46 -14.50
CA GLU A 232 10.95 10.54 -15.62
C GLU A 232 11.46 11.14 -16.94
N VAL A 233 12.03 10.29 -17.80
CA VAL A 233 12.36 10.67 -19.18
C VAL A 233 11.05 10.84 -19.95
N ALA A 234 10.89 11.94 -20.69
CA ALA A 234 9.79 12.09 -21.63
C ALA A 234 9.83 10.97 -22.68
N GLY A 235 9.00 9.93 -22.50
CA GLY A 235 8.67 8.93 -23.51
C GLY A 235 9.44 7.59 -23.56
N GLY A 236 10.15 7.14 -22.50
CA GLY A 236 11.09 6.00 -22.66
C GLY A 236 11.08 4.82 -21.66
N GLU A 237 10.58 4.93 -20.43
CA GLU A 237 10.85 3.86 -19.43
C GLU A 237 9.97 2.61 -19.54
N GLN A 238 8.78 2.67 -20.15
CA GLN A 238 7.96 1.48 -20.41
C GLN A 238 8.68 0.49 -21.34
N GLU A 239 9.53 0.98 -22.23
CA GLU A 239 10.31 0.17 -23.16
C GLU A 239 11.44 -0.60 -22.45
N TYR A 240 12.09 -0.01 -21.44
CA TYR A 240 13.16 -0.65 -20.68
C TYR A 240 12.67 -1.72 -19.69
N ASP A 241 11.56 -1.49 -18.96
CA ASP A 241 11.00 -2.48 -18.03
C ASP A 241 10.45 -3.70 -18.79
N LEU A 242 9.85 -3.50 -19.98
CA LEU A 242 9.45 -4.58 -20.90
C LEU A 242 10.65 -5.28 -21.54
N ALA A 243 11.71 -4.55 -21.89
CA ALA A 243 12.94 -5.14 -22.43
C ALA A 243 13.68 -5.98 -21.37
N GLU A 244 13.71 -5.56 -20.09
CA GLU A 244 14.30 -6.36 -19.00
C GLU A 244 13.49 -7.64 -18.77
N LEU A 245 12.15 -7.58 -18.77
CA LEU A 245 11.29 -8.76 -18.68
C LEU A 245 11.48 -9.68 -19.90
N GLY A 246 11.55 -9.12 -21.11
CA GLY A 246 11.80 -9.85 -22.34
C GLY A 246 13.19 -10.50 -22.39
N TYR A 247 14.21 -9.84 -21.83
CA TYR A 247 15.56 -10.39 -21.71
C TYR A 247 15.62 -11.53 -20.68
N ARG A 248 14.94 -11.38 -19.54
CA ARG A 248 14.87 -12.43 -18.51
C ARG A 248 14.07 -13.64 -18.97
N GLN A 249 12.98 -13.44 -19.71
CA GLN A 249 12.26 -14.53 -20.34
C GLN A 249 13.15 -15.28 -21.35
N ARG A 250 13.99 -14.57 -22.09
CA ARG A 250 14.93 -15.17 -23.04
C ARG A 250 16.01 -16.01 -22.33
N LEU A 251 16.63 -15.48 -21.27
CA LEU A 251 17.61 -16.23 -20.47
C LEU A 251 17.02 -17.50 -19.82
N LEU A 252 15.79 -17.44 -19.30
CA LEU A 252 15.13 -18.62 -18.71
C LEU A 252 14.78 -19.67 -19.78
N VAL A 253 14.42 -19.25 -21.00
CA VAL A 253 14.18 -20.16 -22.13
C VAL A 253 15.49 -20.78 -22.62
N ASP A 254 16.58 -20.02 -22.69
CA ASP A 254 17.89 -20.53 -23.10
C ASP A 254 18.45 -21.50 -22.05
N GLU A 255 18.29 -21.21 -20.75
CA GLU A 255 18.70 -22.11 -19.66
C GLU A 255 17.86 -23.40 -19.63
N TRP A 256 16.56 -23.32 -19.92
CA TRP A 256 15.68 -24.49 -20.08
C TRP A 256 15.99 -25.30 -21.35
N SER A 257 16.36 -24.63 -22.44
CA SER A 257 16.65 -25.28 -23.73
C SER A 257 18.03 -25.96 -23.77
N VAL A 258 18.93 -25.64 -22.84
CA VAL A 258 20.25 -26.27 -22.70
C VAL A 258 20.23 -27.47 -21.74
N GLY A 259 19.15 -27.67 -20.97
CA GLY A 259 19.03 -28.73 -19.97
C GLY A 259 18.46 -30.08 -20.45
N GLY A 260 18.24 -30.27 -21.75
CA GLY A 260 17.49 -31.43 -22.26
C GLY A 260 18.14 -32.16 -23.42
N VAL A 261 19.28 -32.82 -23.22
CA VAL A 261 19.65 -34.09 -23.89
C VAL A 261 20.83 -34.75 -23.16
N GLY A 262 20.52 -35.81 -22.42
CA GLY A 262 21.50 -36.73 -21.84
C GLY A 262 20.91 -38.13 -21.87
N SER A 263 20.73 -38.67 -23.08
CA SER A 263 20.35 -40.06 -23.27
C SER A 263 21.57 -40.94 -23.05
N GLU A 264 21.50 -41.83 -22.07
CA GLU A 264 22.40 -42.96 -21.94
C GLU A 264 22.16 -43.92 -23.12
N GLU A 265 23.17 -44.21 -23.93
CA GLU A 265 23.25 -45.51 -24.61
C GLU A 265 24.68 -45.91 -25.02
N SER A 266 25.00 -47.12 -24.55
CA SER A 266 25.94 -48.16 -24.99
C SER A 266 26.89 -47.89 -26.17
N GLY A 267 28.16 -48.20 -25.96
CA GLY A 267 29.20 -48.18 -26.98
C GLY A 267 29.13 -49.33 -27.98
N SER A 268 29.53 -49.02 -29.22
CA SER A 268 30.19 -49.95 -30.15
C SER A 268 30.82 -49.18 -31.33
N ALA A 269 32.14 -49.37 -31.49
CA ALA A 269 33.01 -49.33 -32.67
C ALA A 269 32.78 -48.39 -33.88
N SER A 270 33.83 -47.64 -34.22
CA SER A 270 34.20 -47.00 -35.51
C SER A 270 34.41 -48.04 -36.66
N PRO A 271 34.58 -47.70 -37.97
CA PRO A 271 35.23 -46.48 -38.53
C PRO A 271 34.71 -45.89 -39.87
N ASP A 272 35.30 -44.71 -40.20
CA ASP A 272 35.57 -44.03 -41.50
C ASP A 272 34.68 -44.25 -42.75
N ASP A 273 34.31 -43.16 -43.46
CA ASP A 273 35.07 -42.64 -44.62
C ASP A 273 34.29 -41.52 -45.38
N GLY A 274 35.04 -40.58 -45.97
CA GLY A 274 34.76 -39.94 -47.28
C GLY A 274 33.54 -39.02 -47.54
N GLY A 275 33.82 -37.74 -47.81
CA GLY A 275 33.56 -37.18 -49.15
C GLY A 275 32.32 -36.29 -49.42
N SER A 276 32.63 -35.06 -49.84
CA SER A 276 31.99 -34.27 -50.94
C SER A 276 30.58 -33.67 -50.77
N LEU A 277 30.57 -32.33 -50.67
CA LEU A 277 29.96 -31.37 -51.61
C LEU A 277 28.89 -31.91 -52.57
N TRP A 278 27.67 -31.32 -52.50
CA TRP A 278 26.87 -30.91 -53.66
C TRP A 278 25.95 -29.73 -53.30
N GLU A 279 26.11 -28.63 -54.04
CA GLU A 279 25.13 -27.56 -54.23
C GLU A 279 23.90 -28.07 -54.98
N GLY A 280 22.77 -27.38 -54.81
CA GLY A 280 21.58 -27.57 -55.63
C GLY A 280 20.47 -26.59 -55.28
N GLU A 281 20.51 -25.39 -55.86
CA GLU A 281 19.33 -24.55 -56.03
C GLU A 281 18.26 -25.30 -56.85
N THR A 282 16.97 -25.13 -56.54
CA THR A 282 15.93 -24.94 -57.56
C THR A 282 14.63 -24.39 -56.96
N LEU A 283 14.05 -23.49 -57.76
CA LEU A 283 12.84 -22.69 -57.60
C LEU A 283 11.55 -23.53 -57.67
N GLY A 284 10.44 -22.98 -57.16
CA GLY A 284 9.10 -23.42 -57.59
C GLY A 284 7.97 -23.02 -56.64
N GLY A 285 7.23 -21.98 -57.01
CA GLY A 285 6.20 -21.33 -56.21
C GLY A 285 4.96 -22.16 -55.85
N ARG A 286 4.16 -21.60 -54.93
CA ARG A 286 2.70 -21.64 -55.04
C ARG A 286 2.05 -20.51 -54.22
N GLU A 287 1.28 -19.71 -54.93
CA GLU A 287 0.35 -18.71 -54.42
C GLU A 287 -0.91 -19.42 -53.90
N SER A 288 -1.39 -19.05 -52.72
CA SER A 288 -2.81 -19.16 -52.36
C SER A 288 -3.14 -18.07 -51.35
N THR A 289 -3.89 -17.09 -51.86
CA THR A 289 -4.78 -16.18 -51.14
C THR A 289 -5.53 -16.86 -50.00
N ASP A 290 -5.55 -16.21 -48.84
CA ASP A 290 -6.77 -16.04 -48.05
C ASP A 290 -6.69 -14.71 -47.27
N ARG A 291 -7.74 -13.90 -47.44
CA ARG A 291 -8.02 -12.65 -46.75
C ARG A 291 -9.18 -12.88 -45.78
N GLU A 292 -9.29 -11.93 -44.84
CA GLU A 292 -10.36 -11.69 -43.85
C GLU A 292 -10.15 -12.41 -42.50
N SER A 293 -10.25 -11.78 -41.34
CA SER A 293 -10.65 -10.42 -40.95
C SER A 293 -10.19 -10.21 -39.51
N VAL A 294 -9.56 -9.06 -39.19
CA VAL A 294 -9.33 -8.64 -37.81
C VAL A 294 -10.04 -7.31 -37.63
N ALA A 295 -11.11 -7.35 -36.83
CA ALA A 295 -11.89 -6.18 -36.47
C ALA A 295 -11.08 -5.29 -35.52
N GLU A 296 -10.94 -4.04 -35.94
CA GLU A 296 -10.35 -2.92 -35.22
C GLU A 296 -11.38 -2.40 -34.21
N ILE A 297 -11.09 -2.49 -32.90
CA ILE A 297 -11.90 -1.86 -31.86
C ILE A 297 -11.28 -0.49 -31.55
N VAL A 298 -11.85 0.54 -32.17
CA VAL A 298 -11.66 1.95 -31.83
C VAL A 298 -12.60 2.28 -30.67
N LEU A 299 -12.05 2.58 -29.48
CA LEU A 299 -12.85 3.12 -28.38
C LEU A 299 -12.86 4.65 -28.48
N VAL A 300 -13.99 5.19 -28.97
CA VAL A 300 -14.30 6.62 -29.02
C VAL A 300 -14.60 7.12 -27.60
N SER A 301 -13.89 8.16 -27.15
CA SER A 301 -14.21 8.92 -25.95
C SER A 301 -15.28 9.97 -26.28
N HIS A 302 -16.49 9.82 -25.72
CA HIS A 302 -17.42 10.92 -25.56
C HIS A 302 -18.25 10.72 -24.29
N LEU A 303 -18.06 11.63 -23.34
CA LEU A 303 -19.01 11.94 -22.28
C LEU A 303 -18.92 13.45 -22.06
N ASP A 304 -19.71 14.16 -22.86
CA ASP A 304 -20.11 15.54 -22.59
C ASP A 304 -21.10 15.52 -21.41
N LEU A 305 -20.78 16.29 -20.38
CA LEU A 305 -21.71 16.62 -19.30
C LEU A 305 -21.56 18.11 -19.04
N ASP A 306 -22.34 18.87 -19.82
CA ASP A 306 -22.63 20.29 -19.59
C ASP A 306 -23.32 20.44 -18.24
N LEU A 307 -22.66 21.11 -17.31
CA LEU A 307 -23.27 21.59 -16.07
C LEU A 307 -23.23 23.12 -16.11
N GLU A 308 -24.40 23.70 -16.43
CA GLU A 308 -24.63 25.14 -16.47
C GLU A 308 -24.40 25.78 -15.08
N LEU A 309 -23.54 26.80 -15.08
CA LEU A 309 -23.38 27.77 -14.01
C LEU A 309 -24.44 28.86 -14.15
N HIS A 310 -25.22 29.11 -13.09
CA HIS A 310 -25.91 30.39 -12.91
C HIS A 310 -25.63 31.01 -11.53
N PRO A 311 -25.50 32.36 -11.44
CA PRO A 311 -24.92 33.07 -10.31
C PRO A 311 -25.95 33.54 -9.26
N ALA A 312 -25.42 34.07 -8.15
CA ALA A 312 -26.12 34.42 -6.91
C ALA A 312 -26.77 35.83 -6.85
N SER A 313 -27.72 35.96 -5.89
CA SER A 313 -28.12 37.16 -5.08
C SER A 313 -29.26 38.06 -5.62
N PRO A 314 -29.99 38.92 -4.82
CA PRO A 314 -29.96 39.21 -3.36
C PRO A 314 -31.34 39.30 -2.60
N ARG A 315 -31.25 39.32 -1.25
CA ARG A 315 -32.03 40.05 -0.21
C ARG A 315 -33.58 40.18 -0.26
N ASP A 316 -34.24 39.85 0.86
CA ASP A 316 -35.19 40.79 1.50
C ASP A 316 -35.27 40.58 3.03
N GLU A 317 -35.48 41.69 3.73
CA GLU A 317 -35.42 41.94 5.17
C GLU A 317 -36.77 41.67 5.87
N ARG A 318 -36.75 41.34 7.18
CA ARG A 318 -37.50 42.04 8.26
C ARG A 318 -37.49 41.32 9.64
N HIS A 319 -36.80 41.98 10.58
CA HIS A 319 -36.92 42.17 12.05
C HIS A 319 -37.55 41.18 13.09
N PRO A 320 -37.13 41.26 14.39
CA PRO A 320 -37.40 40.34 15.53
C PRO A 320 -38.35 40.97 16.60
N PRO A 321 -38.30 40.70 17.94
CA PRO A 321 -38.22 39.48 18.78
C PRO A 321 -39.39 39.38 19.81
N THR A 322 -39.55 38.26 20.54
CA THR A 322 -40.21 38.27 21.89
C THR A 322 -39.71 37.17 22.84
N TYR A 323 -39.39 37.59 24.07
CA TYR A 323 -39.19 36.87 25.36
C TYR A 323 -40.11 37.59 26.39
N PRO A 324 -40.32 37.20 27.67
CA PRO A 324 -40.13 35.94 28.45
C PRO A 324 -41.45 35.63 29.27
N PRO A 325 -41.53 35.02 30.52
CA PRO A 325 -40.72 35.26 31.72
C PRO A 325 -40.21 34.04 32.52
N THR A 326 -39.09 34.30 33.18
CA THR A 326 -38.53 33.77 34.44
C THR A 326 -39.54 33.33 35.51
N TYR A 327 -39.20 32.26 36.24
CA TYR A 327 -39.60 32.08 37.64
C TYR A 327 -38.41 31.77 38.54
N LYS A 328 -38.42 32.41 39.72
CA LYS A 328 -37.37 32.40 40.76
C LYS A 328 -37.54 31.23 41.74
N HIS A 329 -36.39 30.81 42.27
CA HIS A 329 -36.05 30.04 43.48
C HIS A 329 -37.08 29.91 44.64
N PRO A 330 -36.91 28.88 45.49
CA PRO A 330 -36.16 29.13 46.74
C PRO A 330 -35.02 28.14 47.02
N GLN A 331 -34.10 28.64 47.84
CA GLN A 331 -32.95 27.97 48.44
C GLN A 331 -33.38 26.95 49.50
N THR A 332 -32.58 25.90 49.69
CA THR A 332 -32.45 25.28 51.03
C THR A 332 -31.00 24.88 51.23
N GLN A 333 -30.31 25.65 52.06
CA GLN A 333 -29.08 25.26 52.73
C GLN A 333 -29.41 24.22 53.80
N ILE A 334 -28.69 23.09 53.82
CA ILE A 334 -28.34 22.41 55.08
C ILE A 334 -26.93 21.83 54.88
N ALA A 335 -26.02 22.16 55.80
CA ALA A 335 -24.68 21.61 55.92
C ALA A 335 -24.61 20.70 57.18
N PRO A 336 -23.44 20.21 57.59
CA PRO A 336 -22.98 18.82 57.47
C PRO A 336 -23.17 17.99 58.76
N LEU A 337 -23.02 16.66 58.63
CA LEU A 337 -22.49 15.74 59.65
C LEU A 337 -21.79 14.56 58.97
#